data_AF-A0A4Q3AID4-F1
#
_entry.id   AF-A0A4Q3AID4-F1
#
_cell.length_a   1.000
_cell.length_b   1.000
_cell.length_c   1.000
_cell.angle_alpha   90.00
_cell.angle_beta   90.00
_cell.angle_gamma   90.00
#
_symmetry.space_group_name_H-M   'P 1'
#
loop_
_entity.id
_entity.type
_entity.pdbx_description
1 polymer ?
#
loop_
_entity_poly.entity_id
_entity_poly.type
_entity_poly.pdbx_seq_one_letter_code
_entity_poly.pdbx_strand_id
1 'polypeptide(L)' 'MKGGRVESELLHTEKILADRKTFFLDLKQNSRGMVVKITEDVGGNRDTIMVPAEILSDFIAALNDIKETVDNH' A
#
# COMPACT_ATOMS: atom_id res chain seq x y z
N MET A 1 27.86 16.82 -2.28
CA MET A 1 26.57 16.76 -3.01
C MET A 1 25.70 15.68 -2.34
N LYS A 2 24.81 16.06 -1.42
CA LYS A 2 23.82 15.13 -0.86
C LYS A 2 22.64 15.12 -1.84
N GLY A 3 22.40 14.00 -2.50
CA GLY A 3 21.23 13.83 -3.37
C GLY A 3 19.98 14.09 -2.54
N GLY A 4 19.29 15.20 -2.83
CA GLY A 4 18.01 15.51 -2.22
C GLY A 4 17.06 14.37 -2.59
N ARG A 5 16.62 13.60 -1.58
CA ARG A 5 15.42 12.77 -1.72
C ARG A 5 14.35 13.71 -2.26
N VAL A 6 13.85 13.47 -3.46
CA VAL A 6 12.59 14.09 -3.88
C VAL A 6 11.58 13.63 -2.84
N GLU A 7 11.19 14.55 -1.96
CA GLU A 7 10.27 14.28 -0.87
C GLU A 7 8.93 13.94 -1.52
N SER A 8 8.49 12.70 -1.38
CA SER A 8 7.15 12.32 -1.83
C SER A 8 6.16 12.81 -0.79
N GLU A 9 5.21 13.64 -1.20
CA GLU A 9 4.13 14.14 -0.36
C GLU A 9 3.23 12.97 0.06
N LEU A 10 2.93 12.85 1.36
CA LEU A 10 1.96 11.87 1.88
C LEU A 10 0.57 12.48 1.78
N LEU A 11 -0.30 11.88 0.97
CA LEU A 11 -1.64 12.37 0.72
C LEU A 11 -2.70 11.70 1.59
N HIS A 12 -2.54 10.40 1.84
CA HIS A 12 -3.50 9.61 2.64
C HIS A 12 -2.79 8.44 3.32
N THR A 13 -3.30 8.00 4.47
CA THR A 13 -2.78 6.82 5.17
C THR A 13 -3.94 6.02 5.76
N GLU A 14 -3.86 4.70 5.62
CA GLU A 14 -4.74 3.75 6.28
C GLU A 14 -3.91 2.74 7.08
N LYS A 15 -4.47 2.27 8.19
CA LYS A 15 -3.84 1.28 9.07
C LYS A 15 -4.81 0.16 9.37
N ILE A 16 -4.37 -1.06 9.13
CA ILE A 16 -5.14 -2.28 9.42
C ILE A 16 -4.36 -3.09 10.46
N LEU A 17 -5.03 -3.47 11.55
CA LEU A 17 -4.49 -4.33 12.59
C LEU A 17 -5.07 -5.74 12.43
N ALA A 18 -4.21 -6.76 12.38
CA ALA A 18 -4.61 -8.16 12.27
C ALA A 18 -3.69 -9.05 13.12
N ASP A 19 -4.16 -9.46 14.30
CA ASP A 19 -3.40 -10.24 15.29
C ASP A 19 -1.99 -9.67 15.55
N ARG A 20 -0.95 -10.37 15.08
CA ARG A 20 0.47 -10.01 15.19
C ARG A 20 0.99 -9.13 14.05
N LYS A 21 0.15 -8.86 13.05
CA LYS A 21 0.48 -8.13 11.83
C LYS A 21 -0.17 -6.75 11.83
N THR A 22 0.57 -5.76 11.34
CA THR A 22 0.04 -4.43 11.05
C THR A 22 0.29 -4.11 9.58
N PHE A 23 -0.75 -3.71 8.85
CA PHE A 23 -0.61 -3.22 7.49
C PHE A 23 -0.75 -1.70 7.47
N PHE A 24 0.16 -1.03 6.76
CA PHE A 24 0.11 0.41 6.49
C PHE A 24 -0.04 0.62 4.99
N LEU A 25 -1.03 1.42 4.59
CA LEU A 25 -1.28 1.78 3.19
C LEU A 25 -1.16 3.29 3.07
N ASP A 26 -0.06 3.77 2.49
CA ASP A 26 0.21 5.20 2.32
C ASP A 26 0.08 5.60 0.85
N LEU A 27 -0.85 6.49 0.50
CA LEU A 27 -0.88 7.13 -0.81
C LEU A 27 0.13 8.29 -0.81
N LYS A 28 1.11 8.23 -1.73
CA LYS A 28 2.16 9.22 -1.87
C LYS A 28 2.21 9.78 -3.28
N GLN A 29 2.57 11.05 -3.41
CA GLN A 29 2.75 11.72 -4.69
C GLN A 29 4.16 12.29 -4.81
N ASN A 30 4.74 12.20 -6.01
CA ASN A 30 5.92 12.97 -6.39
C ASN A 30 5.80 13.45 -7.84
N SER A 31 6.88 14.02 -8.39
CA SER A 31 6.90 14.54 -9.76
C SER A 31 6.64 13.50 -10.86
N ARG A 32 6.69 12.20 -10.55
CA ARG A 32 6.42 11.10 -11.50
C ARG A 32 5.01 10.54 -11.39
N GLY A 33 4.19 11.00 -10.44
CA GLY A 33 2.83 10.51 -10.23
C GLY A 33 2.57 10.03 -8.80
N MET A 34 1.51 9.25 -8.64
CA MET A 34 1.04 8.74 -7.35
C MET A 34 1.28 7.24 -7.21
N VAL A 35 1.67 6.81 -6.01
CA VAL A 35 1.87 5.41 -5.64
C VAL A 35 1.26 5.13 -4.27
N VAL A 36 0.65 3.96 -4.10
CA VAL A 36 0.26 3.42 -2.80
C VAL A 36 1.40 2.54 -2.30
N LYS A 37 2.02 2.92 -1.19
CA LYS A 37 2.99 2.10 -0.47
C LYS A 37 2.23 1.20 0.51
N ILE A 38 2.25 -0.10 0.27
CA ILE A 38 1.66 -1.10 1.18
C ILE A 38 2.79 -1.75 1.95
N THR A 39 2.75 -1.64 3.28
CA THR A 39 3.76 -2.23 4.18
C THR A 39 3.11 -3.21 5.13
N GLU A 40 3.56 -4.45 5.15
CA GLU A 40 3.30 -5.40 6.23
C GLU A 40 4.37 -5.23 7.31
N ASP A 41 3.98 -5.20 8.58
CA ASP A 41 4.86 -5.20 9.73
C ASP A 41 4.48 -6.34 10.68
N VAL A 42 5.43 -7.25 10.94
CA VAL A 42 5.27 -8.38 11.85
C VAL A 42 6.34 -8.28 12.94
N GLY A 43 6.00 -7.56 14.01
CA GLY A 43 6.90 -7.39 15.16
C GLY A 43 8.21 -6.67 14.81
N GLY A 44 8.19 -5.71 13.88
CA GLY A 44 9.34 -4.93 13.43
C GLY A 44 9.95 -5.42 12.11
N ASN A 45 9.62 -6.64 11.66
CA ASN A 45 10.00 -7.13 10.33
C ASN A 45 9.04 -6.57 9.29
N ARG A 46 9.58 -5.76 8.36
CA ARG A 46 8.77 -5.00 7.41
C ARG A 46 9.01 -5.42 5.97
N ASP A 47 7.94 -5.85 5.31
CA ASP A 47 7.89 -6.10 3.87
C ASP A 47 7.06 -5.01 3.19
N THR A 48 7.47 -4.57 2.01
CA THR A 48 6.83 -3.41 1.35
C THR A 48 6.74 -3.62 -0.15
N ILE A 49 5.56 -3.29 -0.70
CA ILE A 49 5.35 -3.13 -2.13
C ILE A 49 4.88 -1.70 -2.44
N MET A 50 5.08 -1.28 -3.68
CA MET A 50 4.60 -0.01 -4.22
C MET A 50 3.67 -0.29 -5.40
N VAL A 51 2.44 0.19 -5.31
CA VAL A 51 1.40 0.00 -6.34
C VAL A 51 1.17 1.36 -7.01
N PRO A 52 1.40 1.52 -8.33
CA PRO A 52 1.02 2.74 -9.04
C PRO A 52 -0.47 3.02 -8.88
N ALA A 53 -0.85 4.27 -8.64
CA ALA A 53 -2.27 4.63 -8.49
C ALA A 53 -3.09 4.33 -9.75
N GLU A 54 -2.45 4.34 -10.92
CA GLU A 54 -3.05 4.03 -12.22
C GLU A 54 -3.64 2.60 -12.30
N ILE A 55 -3.08 1.63 -11.56
CA ILE A 55 -3.53 0.24 -11.57
C ILE A 55 -4.39 -0.10 -10.34
N LEU A 56 -4.72 0.88 -9.50
CA LEU A 56 -5.38 0.63 -8.22
C LEU A 56 -6.79 0.05 -8.41
N SER A 57 -7.50 0.46 -9.45
CA SER A 57 -8.82 -0.10 -9.80
C SER A 57 -8.75 -1.61 -10.09
N ASP A 58 -7.78 -2.04 -10.91
CA ASP A 58 -7.59 -3.46 -11.23
C ASP A 58 -7.13 -4.25 -10.00
N PHE A 59 -6.27 -3.66 -9.17
CA PHE A 59 -5.81 -4.27 -7.92
C PHE A 59 -6.97 -4.48 -6.95
N ILE A 60 -7.88 -3.50 -6.82
CA ILE A 60 -9.09 -3.61 -5.98
C ILE A 60 -10.05 -4.66 -6.55
N ALA A 61 -10.26 -4.70 -7.87
CA ALA A 61 -11.10 -5.72 -8.51
C ALA A 61 -10.61 -7.13 -8.19
N ALA A 62 -9.30 -7.38 -8.34
CA ALA A 62 -8.71 -8.67 -8.00
C ALA A 62 -8.88 -9.06 -6.52
N LEU A 63 -8.76 -8.09 -5.59
CA LEU A 63 -9.02 -8.33 -4.17
C LEU A 63 -10.50 -8.65 -3.89
N ASN A 64 -11.42 -8.00 -4.59
CA ASN A 64 -12.85 -8.28 -4.46
C ASN A 64 -13.20 -9.68 -4.97
N ASP A 65 -12.63 -10.11 -6.10
CA ASP A 65 -12.82 -11.48 -6.63
C ASP A 65 -12.31 -12.54 -5.64
N ILE A 66 -11.15 -12.29 -5.02
CA ILE A 66 -10.61 -13.15 -3.94
C ILE A 66 -11.56 -13.16 -2.75
N LYS A 67 -12.07 -11.99 -2.33
CA LYS A 67 -13.01 -11.88 -1.21
C LYS A 67 -14.30 -12.65 -1.48
N GLU A 68 -14.88 -12.53 -2.67
CA GLU A 68 -16.07 -13.29 -3.05
C GLU A 68 -15.80 -14.80 -2.99
N THR A 69 -14.62 -15.23 -3.41
CA THR A 69 -14.22 -16.65 -3.27
C THR A 69 -14.17 -17.08 -1.81
N VAL A 70 -13.65 -16.24 -0.91
CA VAL A 70 -13.61 -16.50 0.55
C VAL A 70 -15.02 -16.56 1.15
N ASP A 71 -15.92 -15.65 0.80
CA ASP A 71 -17.27 -15.61 1.38
C ASP A 71 -18.15 -16.81 0.96
N ASN A 72 -17.79 -17.47 -0.15
CA ASN A 72 -18.51 -18.62 -0.70
C ASN A 72 -17.95 -19.99 -0.23
N HIS A 73 -16.92 -20.02 0.62
CA HIS A 73 -16.32 -21.23 1.21
C HIS A 73 -16.33 -21.16 2.74
#